data_AF-A0A9E5M337-F1
#
_entry.id   AF-A0A9E5M337-F1
#
_cell.length_a   1.000
_cell.length_b   1.000
_cell.length_c   1.000
_cell.angle_alpha   90.00
_cell.angle_beta   90.00
_cell.angle_gamma   90.00
#
_symmetry.space_group_name_H-M   'P 1'
#
loop_
_entity.id
_entity.type
_entity.pdbx_description
1 polymer ?
#
loop_
_entity_poly.entity_id
_entity_poly.type
_entity_poly.pdbx_seq_one_letter_code
_entity_poly.pdbx_strand_id
1 'polypeptide(L)'
;MATRSFIGKICADGTVSGIYCHYDGYIDGAGKMLRTHYTTSIGVEELLALGDISTLDRTTEATEAYHRDRGEAPSAAIEYKNLDEIVNSFGVYDHGFEFYYVFTGEADGWLTLERGKKRWLTEAELAGFPAT
;
A
#
# COMPACT_ATOMS: atom_id res chain seq x y z
N MET A 1 16.89 -7.35 7.06
CA MET A 1 15.50 -7.35 7.55
C MET A 1 14.71 -6.41 6.66
N ALA A 2 13.51 -6.76 6.26
CA ALA A 2 12.66 -5.94 5.40
C ALA A 2 11.36 -5.62 6.15
N THR A 3 10.78 -4.45 5.87
CA THR A 3 9.49 -4.00 6.40
C THR A 3 8.53 -3.99 5.22
N ARG A 4 7.63 -4.97 5.19
CA ARG A 4 6.72 -5.24 4.09
C ARG A 4 5.45 -4.43 4.26
N SER A 5 4.88 -4.02 3.14
CA SER A 5 3.60 -3.33 3.15
C SER A 5 2.68 -3.80 2.04
N PHE A 6 1.39 -3.71 2.32
CA PHE A 6 0.34 -3.78 1.31
C PHE A 6 0.06 -2.38 0.80
N ILE A 7 -0.05 -2.22 -0.53
CA ILE A 7 -0.45 -0.97 -1.17
C ILE A 7 -1.65 -1.28 -2.06
N GLY A 8 -2.80 -0.67 -1.80
CA GLY A 8 -4.02 -0.93 -2.56
C GLY A 8 -4.93 0.27 -2.68
N LYS A 9 -6.07 0.09 -3.35
CA LYS A 9 -7.12 1.09 -3.50
C LYS A 9 -8.51 0.51 -3.28
N ILE A 10 -9.45 1.36 -2.90
CA ILE A 10 -10.87 1.01 -2.84
C ILE A 10 -11.43 1.00 -4.28
N CYS A 11 -12.09 -0.09 -4.64
CA CYS A 11 -12.79 -0.28 -5.91
C CYS A 11 -14.21 0.30 -5.85
N ALA A 12 -14.82 0.52 -7.02
CA ALA A 12 -16.17 1.09 -7.12
C ALA A 12 -17.26 0.22 -6.45
N ASP A 13 -17.03 -1.08 -6.31
CA ASP A 13 -17.92 -2.04 -5.65
C ASP A 13 -17.68 -2.17 -4.13
N GLY A 14 -16.74 -1.39 -3.58
CA GLY A 14 -16.37 -1.41 -2.17
C GLY A 14 -15.31 -2.45 -1.79
N THR A 15 -14.85 -3.27 -2.74
CA THR A 15 -13.69 -4.16 -2.53
C THR A 15 -12.39 -3.35 -2.45
N VAL A 16 -11.32 -3.99 -1.99
CA VAL A 16 -9.97 -3.41 -1.98
C VAL A 16 -9.06 -4.35 -2.76
N SER A 17 -8.33 -3.79 -3.73
CA SER A 17 -7.34 -4.51 -4.53
C SER A 17 -5.99 -3.84 -4.41
N GLY A 18 -4.92 -4.63 -4.30
CA GLY A 18 -3.58 -4.10 -4.12
C GLY A 18 -2.45 -5.08 -4.40
N ILE A 19 -1.23 -4.60 -4.15
CA ILE A 19 0.04 -5.27 -4.44
C ILE A 19 0.88 -5.40 -3.17
N TYR A 20 1.84 -6.33 -3.21
CA TYR A 20 2.88 -6.48 -2.20
C TYR A 20 4.05 -5.50 -2.45
N CYS A 21 4.57 -4.90 -1.38
CA CYS A 21 5.82 -4.14 -1.38
C CYS A 21 6.80 -4.69 -0.33
N HIS A 22 8.03 -5.01 -0.73
CA HIS A 22 8.99 -5.71 0.12
C HIS A 22 9.74 -4.82 1.12
N TYR A 23 10.24 -3.67 0.67
CA TYR A 23 11.15 -2.82 1.45
C TYR A 23 10.52 -1.49 1.87
N ASP A 24 11.05 -0.97 2.97
CA ASP A 24 10.77 0.38 3.49
C ASP A 24 9.27 0.70 3.72
N GLY A 25 8.49 -0.30 4.12
CA GLY A 25 7.04 -0.15 4.36
C GLY A 25 6.63 0.79 5.50
N TYR A 26 7.53 1.49 6.16
CA TYR A 26 7.24 2.37 7.30
C TYR A 26 6.39 3.59 6.92
N ILE A 27 5.77 4.22 7.93
CA ILE A 27 4.97 5.44 7.75
C ILE A 27 5.83 6.60 7.21
N ASP A 28 7.12 6.66 7.59
CA ASP A 28 8.08 7.67 7.10
C ASP A 28 8.80 7.28 5.80
N GLY A 29 8.69 6.01 5.39
CA GLY A 29 9.20 5.44 4.14
C GLY A 29 8.08 5.41 3.09
N ALA A 30 7.59 4.21 2.77
CA ALA A 30 6.52 4.00 1.80
C ALA A 30 5.28 4.86 2.07
N GLY A 31 4.83 4.96 3.32
CA GLY A 31 3.66 5.77 3.66
C GLY A 31 3.82 7.25 3.28
N LYS A 32 5.01 7.82 3.52
CA LYS A 32 5.34 9.19 3.13
C LYS A 32 5.46 9.34 1.62
N MET A 33 6.08 8.37 0.94
CA MET A 33 6.22 8.36 -0.51
C MET A 33 4.85 8.40 -1.20
N LEU A 34 3.92 7.55 -0.75
CA LEU A 34 2.56 7.44 -1.27
C LEU A 34 1.78 8.76 -1.09
N ARG A 35 1.79 9.32 0.13
CA ARG A 35 1.12 10.60 0.41
C ARG A 35 1.71 11.80 -0.35
N THR A 36 2.98 11.73 -0.74
CA THR A 36 3.67 12.85 -1.41
C THR A 36 3.57 12.76 -2.93
N HIS A 37 3.66 11.55 -3.50
CA HIS A 37 3.82 11.37 -4.95
C HIS A 37 2.66 10.64 -5.64
N TYR A 38 1.88 9.86 -4.89
CA TYR A 38 0.77 9.06 -5.43
C TYR A 38 -0.58 9.58 -4.91
N THR A 39 -0.91 10.82 -5.29
CA THR A 39 -2.09 11.56 -4.80
C THR A 39 -3.27 11.55 -5.77
N THR A 40 -3.12 10.91 -6.94
CA THR A 40 -4.17 10.85 -7.97
C THR A 40 -4.52 9.40 -8.28
N SER A 41 -5.78 9.14 -8.62
CA SER A 41 -6.23 7.80 -9.01
C SER A 41 -5.42 7.23 -10.17
N ILE A 42 -5.01 8.07 -11.13
CA ILE A 42 -4.19 7.65 -12.27
C ILE A 42 -2.82 7.16 -11.79
N GLY A 43 -2.10 7.95 -10.99
CA GLY A 43 -0.78 7.55 -10.50
C GLY A 43 -0.82 6.30 -9.62
N VAL A 44 -1.88 6.15 -8.80
CA VAL A 44 -2.10 4.93 -8.00
C VAL A 44 -2.40 3.74 -8.91
N GLU A 45 -3.22 3.90 -9.94
CA GLU A 45 -3.52 2.85 -10.90
C GLU A 45 -2.28 2.37 -11.66
N GLU A 46 -1.44 3.29 -12.10
CA GLU A 46 -0.15 2.97 -12.74
C GLU A 46 0.79 2.23 -11.79
N LEU A 47 0.82 2.61 -10.50
CA LEU A 47 1.60 1.90 -9.49
C LEU A 47 1.10 0.47 -9.29
N LEU A 48 -0.21 0.29 -9.10
CA LEU A 48 -0.81 -1.04 -8.89
C LEU A 48 -0.66 -1.93 -10.13
N ALA A 49 -0.63 -1.36 -11.33
CA ALA A 49 -0.43 -2.09 -12.58
C ALA A 49 0.97 -2.71 -12.71
N LEU A 50 1.95 -2.29 -11.89
CA LEU A 50 3.27 -2.92 -11.83
C LEU A 50 3.23 -4.34 -11.26
N GLY A 51 2.17 -4.69 -10.52
CA GLY A 51 2.12 -5.89 -9.71
C GLY A 51 2.98 -5.76 -8.46
N ASP A 52 3.45 -6.88 -7.91
CA ASP A 52 4.29 -6.86 -6.71
C ASP A 52 5.61 -6.13 -6.97
N ILE A 53 6.02 -5.31 -5.99
CA ILE A 53 7.22 -4.48 -6.07
C ILE A 53 8.23 -4.82 -4.97
N SER A 54 9.51 -4.71 -5.31
CA SER A 54 10.60 -4.83 -4.33
C SER A 54 10.78 -3.52 -3.58
N THR A 55 10.90 -2.40 -4.28
CA THR A 55 11.12 -1.06 -3.70
C THR A 55 10.20 -0.05 -4.34
N LEU A 56 9.64 0.87 -3.54
CA LEU A 56 8.81 1.98 -3.99
C LEU A 56 9.67 3.25 -4.14
N ASP A 57 9.46 4.00 -5.21
CA ASP A 57 10.10 5.31 -5.42
C ASP A 57 9.03 6.37 -5.80
N ARG A 58 9.45 7.59 -6.13
CA ARG A 58 8.58 8.74 -6.43
C ARG A 58 7.78 8.59 -7.72
N THR A 59 8.24 7.73 -8.63
CA THR A 59 7.56 7.44 -9.89
C THR A 59 7.52 5.93 -10.15
N THR A 60 6.59 5.50 -10.98
CA THR A 60 6.42 4.08 -11.35
C THR A 60 7.61 3.56 -12.16
N GLU A 61 8.31 4.42 -12.91
CA GLU A 61 9.52 4.06 -13.65
C GLU A 61 10.72 3.82 -12.74
N ALA A 62 10.82 4.56 -11.63
CA ALA A 62 11.90 4.42 -10.66
C ALA A 62 11.63 3.31 -9.61
N THR A 63 10.36 2.92 -9.45
CA THR A 63 9.92 1.80 -8.59
C THR A 63 10.42 0.48 -9.17
N GLU A 64 10.97 -0.44 -8.36
CA GLU A 64 11.45 -1.75 -8.85
C GLU A 64 10.36 -2.82 -8.68
N ALA A 65 9.85 -3.36 -9.79
CA ALA A 65 8.80 -4.38 -9.83
C ALA A 65 9.36 -5.78 -10.13
N TYR A 66 8.86 -6.80 -9.42
CA TYR A 66 9.33 -8.18 -9.56
C TYR A 66 9.11 -8.72 -10.97
N HIS A 67 7.92 -8.54 -11.53
CA HIS A 67 7.60 -9.03 -12.87
C HIS A 67 8.38 -8.25 -13.94
N ARG A 68 8.25 -6.92 -13.95
CA ARG A 68 8.80 -6.04 -15.00
C ARG A 68 10.34 -6.04 -15.03
N ASP A 69 10.99 -5.93 -13.86
CA ASP A 69 12.43 -5.66 -13.80
C ASP A 69 13.26 -6.91 -13.49
N ARG A 70 12.68 -7.87 -12.74
CA ARG A 70 13.37 -9.12 -12.37
C ARG A 70 12.96 -10.32 -13.22
N GLY A 71 11.95 -10.17 -14.08
CA GLY A 71 11.47 -11.22 -14.97
C GLY A 71 10.73 -12.35 -14.24
N GLU A 72 10.25 -12.10 -13.02
CA GLU A 72 9.47 -13.07 -12.26
C GLU A 72 8.08 -13.25 -12.87
N ALA A 73 7.40 -14.35 -12.55
CA ALA A 73 6.02 -14.54 -12.98
C ALA A 73 5.12 -13.46 -12.34
N PRO A 74 4.09 -12.96 -13.07
CA PRO A 74 3.18 -11.99 -12.48
C PRO A 74 2.39 -12.62 -11.33
N SER A 75 2.33 -11.91 -10.20
CA SER A 75 1.44 -12.25 -9.09
C SER A 75 0.03 -11.74 -9.37
N ALA A 76 -0.97 -12.46 -8.84
CA ALA A 76 -2.32 -11.92 -8.77
C ALA A 76 -2.37 -10.78 -7.74
N ALA A 77 -3.24 -9.79 -7.99
CA ALA A 77 -3.54 -8.77 -6.99
C ALA A 77 -4.10 -9.42 -5.72
N ILE A 78 -3.76 -8.83 -4.58
CA ILE A 78 -4.31 -9.21 -3.28
C ILE A 78 -5.65 -8.49 -3.12
N GLU A 79 -6.71 -9.26 -2.87
CA GLU A 79 -8.08 -8.74 -2.79
C GLU A 79 -8.68 -8.93 -1.40
N TYR A 80 -9.42 -7.91 -0.96
CA TYR A 80 -10.26 -7.92 0.23
C TYR A 80 -11.66 -7.44 -0.15
N LYS A 81 -12.69 -7.99 0.51
CA LYS A 81 -14.10 -7.62 0.33
C LYS A 81 -14.38 -6.18 0.72
N ASN A 82 -13.64 -5.65 1.70
CA ASN A 82 -13.76 -4.28 2.21
C ASN A 82 -12.65 -3.98 3.24
N LEU A 83 -12.64 -2.73 3.73
CA LEU A 83 -11.70 -2.26 4.76
C LEU A 83 -11.81 -3.02 6.09
N ASP A 84 -13.01 -3.45 6.49
CA ASP A 84 -13.21 -4.18 7.74
C ASP A 84 -12.54 -5.56 7.67
N GLU A 85 -12.57 -6.22 6.51
CA GLU A 85 -11.84 -7.47 6.33
C GLU A 85 -10.33 -7.28 6.50
N ILE A 86 -9.74 -6.19 6.00
CA ILE A 86 -8.31 -5.89 6.21
C ILE A 86 -7.99 -5.78 7.70
N VAL A 87 -8.79 -5.01 8.44
CA VAL A 87 -8.61 -4.79 9.88
C VAL A 87 -8.74 -6.10 10.67
N ASN A 88 -9.69 -6.96 10.30
CA ASN A 88 -10.00 -8.19 11.01
C ASN A 88 -9.18 -9.42 10.56
N SER A 89 -8.60 -9.39 9.36
CA SER A 89 -7.78 -10.49 8.81
C SER A 89 -6.34 -10.48 9.33
N PHE A 90 -6.00 -9.50 10.18
CA PHE A 90 -4.67 -9.38 10.78
C PHE A 90 -4.29 -10.65 11.54
N GLY A 91 -3.33 -11.42 10.99
CA GLY A 91 -2.83 -12.67 11.57
C GLY A 91 -3.51 -13.96 11.10
N VAL A 92 -4.43 -13.90 10.11
CA VAL A 92 -5.10 -15.09 9.54
C VAL A 92 -4.49 -15.49 8.19
N TYR A 93 -4.14 -14.51 7.35
CA TYR A 93 -3.43 -14.69 6.08
C TYR A 93 -2.13 -13.89 6.15
N ASP A 94 -1.07 -14.53 6.65
CA ASP A 94 0.20 -13.85 6.92
C ASP A 94 1.03 -13.71 5.65
N HIS A 95 0.81 -12.60 4.93
CA HIS A 95 1.75 -12.12 3.90
C HIS A 95 2.97 -11.41 4.54
N GLY A 96 3.07 -11.39 5.87
CA GLY A 96 4.16 -10.75 6.61
C GLY A 96 4.08 -9.23 6.60
N PHE A 97 2.93 -8.63 6.26
CA PHE A 97 2.78 -7.17 6.21
C PHE A 97 2.86 -6.52 7.58
N GLU A 98 3.71 -5.50 7.70
CA GLU A 98 3.77 -4.61 8.84
C GLU A 98 2.77 -3.45 8.72
N PHE A 99 2.53 -3.00 7.48
CA PHE A 99 1.69 -1.84 7.19
C PHE A 99 0.78 -2.10 5.99
N TYR A 100 -0.39 -1.46 6.01
CA TYR A 100 -1.32 -1.42 4.89
C TYR A 100 -1.61 0.03 4.55
N TYR A 101 -1.49 0.36 3.28
CA TYR A 101 -1.81 1.66 2.71
C TYR A 101 -2.94 1.47 1.70
N VAL A 102 -4.09 2.11 1.96
CA VAL A 102 -5.26 2.01 1.08
C VAL A 102 -5.68 3.38 0.59
N PHE A 103 -5.63 3.56 -0.73
CA PHE A 103 -6.08 4.76 -1.41
C PHE A 103 -7.61 4.81 -1.49
N THR A 104 -8.22 5.90 -1.04
CA THR A 104 -9.69 6.08 -1.00
C THR A 104 -10.26 6.70 -2.27
N GLY A 105 -9.41 7.26 -3.15
CA GLY A 105 -9.86 8.02 -4.32
C GLY A 105 -9.98 9.53 -4.07
N GLU A 106 -9.68 10.00 -2.86
CA GLU A 106 -9.72 11.42 -2.48
C GLU A 106 -8.32 12.04 -2.40
N ALA A 107 -8.23 13.38 -2.47
CA ALA A 107 -6.96 14.11 -2.57
C ALA A 107 -6.00 13.91 -1.37
N ASP A 108 -6.53 13.54 -0.20
CA ASP A 108 -5.78 13.18 1.03
C ASP A 108 -6.00 11.70 1.41
N GLY A 109 -6.36 10.89 0.43
CA GLY A 109 -7.05 9.62 0.62
C GLY A 109 -6.18 8.41 0.98
N TRP A 110 -5.18 8.51 1.85
CA TRP A 110 -4.40 7.34 2.26
C TRP A 110 -4.75 6.87 3.68
N LEU A 111 -5.53 5.81 3.76
CA LEU A 111 -5.73 5.09 5.02
C LEU A 111 -4.47 4.27 5.34
N THR A 112 -4.02 4.37 6.59
CA THR A 112 -2.88 3.59 7.09
C THR A 112 -3.31 2.67 8.21
N LEU A 113 -2.95 1.40 8.14
CA LEU A 113 -3.09 0.43 9.22
C LEU A 113 -1.71 -0.12 9.57
N GLU A 114 -1.39 -0.10 10.86
CA GLU A 114 -0.17 -0.68 11.41
C GLU A 114 -0.48 -2.00 12.10
N ARG A 115 0.41 -2.98 11.93
CA ARG A 115 0.31 -4.28 12.58
C ARG A 115 0.07 -4.17 14.08
N GLY A 116 -0.99 -4.85 14.52
CA GLY A 116 -1.38 -4.94 15.93
C GLY A 116 -2.37 -3.88 16.40
N LYS A 117 -2.62 -2.80 15.64
CA LYS A 117 -3.56 -1.75 16.07
C LYS A 117 -5.03 -2.06 15.82
N LYS A 118 -5.38 -3.06 15.00
CA LYS A 118 -6.76 -3.49 14.67
C LYS A 118 -7.73 -2.32 14.40
N ARG A 119 -7.22 -1.22 13.86
CA ARG A 119 -7.96 -0.04 13.40
C ARG A 119 -7.07 0.80 12.51
N TRP A 120 -7.67 1.58 11.62
CA TRP A 120 -6.97 2.61 10.86
C TRP A 120 -6.37 3.67 11.81
N LEU A 121 -5.19 4.18 11.45
CA LEU A 121 -4.55 5.28 12.15
C LEU A 121 -5.34 6.57 11.94
N THR A 122 -5.33 7.41 12.97
CA THR A 122 -5.92 8.74 12.93
C THR A 122 -4.94 9.75 12.33
N GLU A 123 -5.46 10.87 11.82
CA GLU A 123 -4.63 12.00 11.38
C GLU A 123 -3.63 12.48 12.44
N ALA A 124 -4.02 12.46 13.72
CA ALA A 124 -3.13 12.84 14.82
C ALA A 124 -1.93 11.87 14.98
N GLU A 125 -2.13 10.57 14.72
CA GLU A 125 -1.06 9.58 14.72
C GLU A 125 -0.14 9.74 13.49
N LEU A 126 -0.73 10.14 12.35
CA LEU A 126 0.00 10.38 11.11
C LEU A 126 0.72 11.74 11.08
N ALA A 127 0.29 12.71 11.88
CA ALA A 127 0.89 14.05 11.96
C ALA A 127 2.36 14.04 12.42
N GLY A 128 2.81 12.97 13.07
CA GLY A 128 4.24 12.74 13.37
C GLY A 128 5.09 12.42 12.14
N PHE A 129 4.45 12.19 10.99
CA PHE A 129 5.06 11.75 9.73
C PHE A 129 4.52 12.57 8.55
N PRO A 130 4.75 13.90 8.52
CA PRO A 130 4.17 14.77 7.52
C PRO A 130 4.61 14.38 6.10
N ALA A 131 3.66 14.45 5.15
CA ALA A 131 4.01 14.63 3.74
C ALA A 131 4.73 15.99 3.62
N THR A 132 5.82 16.03 2.85
CA THR A 132 6.74 17.19 2.80
C THR A 132 6.06 18.50 2.44
#